data_AF-A0A959TGA1-F1
#
_entry.id   AF-A0A959TGA1-F1
#
_cell.length_a   1.000
_cell.length_b   1.000
_cell.length_c   1.000
_cell.angle_alpha   90.00
_cell.angle_beta   90.00
_cell.angle_gamma   90.00
#
_symmetry.space_group_name_H-M   'P 1'
#
loop_
_entity.id
_entity.type
_entity.pdbx_description
1 polymer ?
#
loop_
_entity_poly.entity_id
_entity_poly.type
_entity_poly.pdbx_seq_one_letter_code
_entity_poly.pdbx_strand_id
1 'polypeptide(L)'
;EVIEGESYVDESMISGEPVPVAKGQGTSLLAGTINQKGSLKMRAKKVGGATLLAQIVQAVQEAQGSKAPVQQLVDKVAAVFVPIVIGIAILSAIVWWVLGGEHAFTQGLLALVTVLVIACPCALGLATPTAIMAGVGKGAENGILIKDAESLERARKITAIVLDKTGTITEGKPEVVDALGLDDPEVASALLAIESRSEHPLAEAVVRHLLNLQLPTDANLQPSSFESLTGKGVKATVNGSTWIVGSPRLMEESGIRIDRSFRDKERTWQEAAHTVIWFADQERVRAAIAIADRIKPSAKEAIARLKDEGVAVYMQTGDARRTAQAVAQQ
;
A
#
# COMPACT_ATOMS: atom_id res chain seq x y z
N GLU A 1 -21.90 5.55 16.23
CA GLU A 1 -22.41 4.25 16.70
C GLU A 1 -23.89 4.17 16.35
N VAL A 2 -24.35 3.06 15.80
CA VAL A 2 -25.77 2.87 15.45
C VAL A 2 -26.59 2.67 16.72
N ILE A 3 -27.63 3.48 16.91
CA ILE A 3 -28.60 3.36 18.01
C ILE A 3 -29.82 2.57 17.56
N GLU A 4 -30.24 2.70 16.30
CA GLU A 4 -31.46 2.09 15.76
C GLU A 4 -31.35 1.96 14.24
N GLY A 5 -31.93 0.90 13.67
CA GLY A 5 -31.89 0.61 12.23
C GLY A 5 -30.77 -0.36 11.81
N GLU A 6 -30.89 -0.84 10.58
CA GLU A 6 -29.92 -1.73 9.93
C GLU A 6 -29.75 -1.28 8.47
N SER A 7 -28.51 -1.26 7.99
CA SER A 7 -28.17 -0.86 6.63
C SER A 7 -26.78 -1.38 6.26
N TYR A 8 -26.45 -1.28 4.98
CA TYR A 8 -25.09 -1.46 4.49
C TYR A 8 -24.43 -0.10 4.30
N VAL A 9 -23.16 0.01 4.68
CA VAL A 9 -22.38 1.25 4.61
C VAL A 9 -21.12 1.02 3.79
N ASP A 10 -20.99 1.75 2.70
CA ASP A 10 -19.80 1.76 1.86
C ASP A 10 -18.68 2.55 2.51
N GLU A 11 -17.64 1.82 2.93
CA GLU A 11 -16.43 2.36 3.56
C GLU A 11 -15.24 2.44 2.59
N SER A 12 -15.44 2.14 1.30
CA SER A 12 -14.39 1.99 0.28
C SER A 12 -13.47 3.19 0.17
N MET A 13 -14.01 4.40 0.34
CA MET A 13 -13.25 5.66 0.30
C MET A 13 -12.21 5.79 1.41
N ILE A 14 -12.30 5.00 2.49
CA ILE A 14 -11.40 5.07 3.65
C ILE A 14 -10.65 3.74 3.85
N SER A 15 -11.34 2.60 3.76
CA SER A 15 -10.72 1.28 3.94
C SER A 15 -10.06 0.76 2.67
N GLY A 16 -10.48 1.23 1.49
CA GLY A 16 -10.10 0.65 0.20
C GLY A 16 -10.90 -0.62 -0.18
N GLU A 17 -11.76 -1.10 0.71
CA GLU A 17 -12.57 -2.32 0.50
C GLU A 17 -13.83 -1.98 -0.31
N PRO A 18 -14.07 -2.58 -1.48
CA PRO A 18 -15.12 -2.16 -2.40
C PRO A 18 -16.55 -2.52 -1.99
N VAL A 19 -16.78 -3.49 -1.10
CA VAL A 19 -18.14 -3.86 -0.69
C VAL A 19 -18.62 -3.10 0.55
N PRO A 20 -19.89 -2.66 0.53
CA PRO A 20 -20.54 -2.09 1.70
C PRO A 20 -20.61 -3.06 2.90
N VAL A 21 -20.19 -2.57 4.06
CA VAL A 21 -20.17 -3.31 5.33
C VAL A 21 -21.55 -3.23 6.01
N ALA A 22 -22.08 -4.37 6.47
CA ALA A 22 -23.34 -4.39 7.23
C ALA A 22 -23.19 -3.68 8.58
N LYS A 23 -24.13 -2.80 8.91
CA LYS A 23 -24.15 -2.00 10.15
C LYS A 23 -25.52 -2.13 10.83
N GLY A 24 -25.51 -2.74 12.00
CA GLY A 24 -26.67 -2.84 12.90
C GLY A 24 -26.43 -2.13 14.23
N GLN A 25 -27.38 -2.23 15.16
CA GLN A 25 -27.33 -1.60 16.47
C GLN A 25 -26.02 -1.92 17.22
N GLY A 26 -25.41 -0.90 17.84
CA GLY A 26 -24.13 -1.03 18.56
C GLY A 26 -22.87 -0.99 17.68
N THR A 27 -23.00 -1.09 16.36
CA THR A 27 -21.84 -1.01 15.45
C THR A 27 -21.30 0.41 15.32
N SER A 28 -19.99 0.53 15.10
CA SER A 28 -19.33 1.81 14.85
C SER A 28 -19.42 2.22 13.38
N LEU A 29 -19.61 3.51 13.15
CA LEU A 29 -19.65 4.14 11.83
C LEU A 29 -18.48 5.10 11.69
N LEU A 30 -17.85 5.11 10.52
CA LEU A 30 -16.78 6.03 10.18
C LEU A 30 -17.36 7.30 9.57
N ALA A 31 -16.71 8.45 9.82
CA ALA A 31 -17.11 9.70 9.20
C ALA A 31 -16.60 9.75 7.75
N GLY A 32 -17.48 10.07 6.80
CA GLY A 32 -17.15 10.13 5.36
C GLY A 32 -17.54 8.90 4.54
N THR A 33 -18.12 7.88 5.17
CA THR A 33 -18.62 6.67 4.51
C THR A 33 -20.06 6.85 4.02
N ILE A 34 -20.48 6.10 3.01
CA ILE A 34 -21.77 6.28 2.34
C ILE A 34 -22.77 5.23 2.84
N ASN A 35 -23.86 5.68 3.46
CA ASN A 35 -24.99 4.79 3.75
C ASN A 35 -25.70 4.39 2.46
N GLN A 36 -25.90 3.09 2.25
CA GLN A 36 -26.55 2.54 1.07
C GLN A 36 -28.08 2.50 1.26
N LYS A 37 -28.66 1.30 1.20
CA LYS A 37 -30.10 1.07 1.34
C LYS A 37 -30.44 0.79 2.80
N GLY A 38 -31.17 1.71 3.43
CA GLY A 38 -31.62 1.59 4.82
C GLY A 38 -31.60 2.94 5.54
N SER A 39 -32.19 2.98 6.74
CA SER A 39 -32.15 4.16 7.61
C SER A 39 -31.45 3.80 8.90
N LEU A 40 -30.47 4.62 9.29
CA LEU A 40 -29.71 4.44 10.52
C LEU A 40 -29.89 5.68 11.40
N LYS A 41 -30.30 5.47 12.64
CA LYS A 41 -30.20 6.48 13.70
C LYS A 41 -28.90 6.24 14.45
N MET A 42 -28.05 7.25 14.53
CA MET A 42 -26.71 7.10 15.09
C MET A 42 -26.37 8.12 16.17
N ARG A 43 -25.52 7.73 17.11
CA ARG A 43 -24.85 8.60 18.09
C ARG A 43 -23.48 8.99 17.57
N ALA A 44 -23.21 10.29 17.48
CA ALA A 44 -21.89 10.81 17.18
C ALA A 44 -20.95 10.58 18.39
N LYS A 45 -19.83 9.88 18.19
CA LYS A 45 -18.77 9.68 19.21
C LYS A 45 -17.61 10.66 19.06
N LYS A 46 -17.26 11.00 17.82
CA LYS A 46 -16.18 11.91 17.43
C LYS A 46 -16.72 12.84 16.35
N VAL A 47 -16.42 14.14 16.45
CA VAL A 47 -16.90 15.17 15.51
C VAL A 47 -15.76 16.13 15.12
N GLY A 48 -15.88 16.78 13.96
CA GLY A 48 -14.87 17.72 13.46
C GLY A 48 -13.49 17.09 13.31
N GLY A 49 -12.46 17.77 13.85
CA GLY A 49 -11.06 17.34 13.80
C GLY A 49 -10.77 16.02 14.52
N ALA A 50 -11.66 15.56 15.39
CA ALA A 50 -11.49 14.27 16.07
C ALA A 50 -11.88 13.06 15.21
N THR A 51 -12.42 13.26 14.00
CA THR A 51 -12.81 12.16 13.10
C THR A 51 -11.59 11.49 12.46
N LEU A 52 -11.71 10.20 12.09
CA LEU A 52 -10.64 9.48 11.39
C LEU A 52 -10.29 10.16 10.06
N LEU A 53 -11.30 10.58 9.29
CA LEU A 53 -11.08 11.30 8.03
C LEU A 53 -10.31 12.61 8.24
N ALA A 54 -10.66 13.40 9.27
CA ALA A 54 -9.91 14.62 9.57
C ALA A 54 -8.45 14.34 9.97
N GLN A 55 -8.19 13.26 10.72
CA GLN A 55 -6.84 12.82 11.06
C GLN A 55 -6.05 12.37 9.82
N ILE A 56 -6.68 11.65 8.89
CA ILE A 56 -6.06 11.28 7.60
C ILE A 56 -5.75 12.54 6.79
N VAL A 57 -6.70 13.46 6.65
CA VAL A 57 -6.49 14.73 5.93
C VAL A 57 -5.36 15.53 6.56
N GLN A 58 -5.31 15.63 7.89
CA GLN A 58 -4.23 16.32 8.61
C GLN A 58 -2.88 15.65 8.38
N ALA A 59 -2.80 14.32 8.50
CA ALA A 59 -1.56 13.58 8.23
C ALA A 59 -1.08 13.76 6.79
N VAL A 60 -2.01 13.79 5.82
CA VAL A 60 -1.70 14.06 4.40
C VAL A 60 -1.23 15.51 4.21
N GLN A 61 -1.88 16.48 4.84
CA GLN A 61 -1.47 17.89 4.78
C GLN A 61 -0.10 18.13 5.43
N GLU A 62 0.18 17.48 6.57
CA GLU A 62 1.49 17.53 7.22
C GLU A 62 2.58 16.90 6.34
N ALA A 63 2.25 15.81 5.63
CA ALA A 63 3.16 15.20 4.66
C ALA A 63 3.38 16.08 3.41
N GLN A 64 2.31 16.64 2.82
CA GLN A 64 2.36 17.48 1.62
C GLN A 64 2.92 18.88 1.87
N GLY A 65 2.83 19.38 3.11
CA GLY A 65 3.39 20.67 3.53
C GLY A 65 4.89 20.64 3.82
N SER A 66 5.52 19.46 3.75
CA SER A 66 6.96 19.33 3.98
C SER A 66 7.73 19.78 2.73
N LYS A 67 8.65 20.73 2.91
CA LYS A 67 9.47 21.25 1.81
C LYS A 67 10.47 20.18 1.38
N ALA A 68 10.60 19.96 0.07
CA ALA A 68 11.62 19.10 -0.52
C ALA A 68 13.04 19.51 -0.01
N PRO A 69 13.89 18.55 0.38
CA PRO A 69 15.20 18.82 0.98
C PRO A 69 16.13 19.72 0.14
N VAL A 70 16.08 19.70 -1.20
CA VAL A 70 16.93 20.58 -2.01
C VAL A 70 16.50 22.05 -1.98
N GLN A 71 15.22 22.35 -1.73
CA GLN A 71 14.77 23.74 -1.57
C GLN A 71 15.42 24.34 -0.31
N GLN A 72 15.62 23.51 0.72
CA GLN A 72 16.40 23.86 1.90
C GLN A 72 17.89 24.05 1.60
N LEU A 73 18.45 23.34 0.60
CA LEU A 73 19.85 23.55 0.19
C LEU A 73 20.05 24.93 -0.41
N VAL A 74 19.16 25.37 -1.31
CA VAL A 74 19.21 26.73 -1.88
C VAL A 74 19.03 27.78 -0.78
N ASP A 75 18.07 27.57 0.13
CA ASP A 75 17.84 28.46 1.26
C ASP A 75 19.08 28.54 2.19
N LYS A 76 19.75 27.41 2.44
CA LYS A 76 20.97 27.33 3.26
C LYS A 76 22.17 28.01 2.59
N VAL A 77 22.32 27.83 1.27
CA VAL A 77 23.34 28.53 0.49
C VAL A 77 23.07 30.03 0.52
N ALA A 78 21.83 30.47 0.30
CA ALA A 78 21.44 31.88 0.35
C ALA A 78 21.68 32.49 1.74
N ALA A 79 21.38 31.76 2.82
CA ALA A 79 21.58 32.21 4.20
C ALA A 79 23.05 32.51 4.54
N VAL A 80 24.01 31.85 3.88
CA VAL A 80 25.45 32.11 4.05
C VAL A 80 25.96 33.11 2.99
N PHE A 81 25.52 32.96 1.74
CA PHE A 81 25.98 33.75 0.61
C PHE A 81 25.57 35.23 0.72
N VAL A 82 24.31 35.51 1.10
CA VAL A 82 23.79 36.89 1.17
C VAL A 82 24.55 37.74 2.20
N PRO A 83 24.77 37.30 3.45
CA PRO A 83 25.58 38.07 4.40
C PRO A 83 27.02 38.31 3.95
N ILE A 84 27.66 37.32 3.30
CA ILE A 84 29.03 37.46 2.79
C ILE A 84 29.10 38.53 1.70
N VAL A 85 28.17 38.50 0.73
CA VAL A 85 28.09 39.47 -0.36
C VAL A 85 27.85 40.89 0.19
N ILE A 86 26.95 41.05 1.16
CA ILE A 86 26.71 42.33 1.83
C ILE A 86 27.99 42.81 2.53
N GLY A 87 28.69 41.91 3.23
CA GLY A 87 29.96 42.21 3.87
C GLY A 87 31.03 42.69 2.87
N ILE A 88 31.19 42.00 1.74
CA ILE A 88 32.12 42.38 0.67
C ILE A 88 31.71 43.72 0.03
N ALA A 89 30.42 43.95 -0.18
CA ALA A 89 29.91 45.20 -0.74
C ALA A 89 30.21 46.40 0.18
N ILE A 90 29.97 46.26 1.50
CA ILE A 90 30.27 47.28 2.49
C ILE A 90 31.79 47.51 2.59
N LEU A 91 32.59 46.45 2.65
CA LEU A 91 34.06 46.57 2.68
C LEU A 91 34.59 47.28 1.43
N SER A 92 34.07 46.94 0.26
CA SER A 92 34.44 47.59 -1.00
C SER A 92 34.11 49.08 -0.96
N ALA A 93 32.93 49.45 -0.44
CA ALA A 93 32.55 50.84 -0.25
C ALA A 93 33.49 51.60 0.68
N ILE A 94 33.87 51.01 1.82
CA ILE A 94 34.78 51.61 2.81
C ILE A 94 36.17 51.82 2.21
N VAL A 95 36.70 50.84 1.48
CA VAL A 95 38.03 50.92 0.85
C VAL A 95 38.08 52.08 -0.15
N TRP A 96 37.07 52.21 -1.01
CA TRP A 96 36.97 53.31 -1.97
C TRP A 96 36.70 54.66 -1.30
N TRP A 97 36.01 54.68 -0.16
CA TRP A 97 35.82 55.92 0.60
C TRP A 97 37.13 56.44 1.22
N VAL A 98 38.00 55.53 1.67
CA VAL A 98 39.30 55.91 2.28
C VAL A 98 40.36 56.21 1.21
N LEU A 99 40.37 55.47 0.10
CA LEU A 99 41.44 55.54 -0.91
C LEU A 99 41.05 56.27 -2.21
N GLY A 100 39.78 56.60 -2.43
CA GLY A 100 39.23 57.06 -3.72
C GLY A 100 39.40 58.55 -4.06
N GLY A 101 40.16 59.32 -3.28
CA GLY A 101 40.49 60.73 -3.59
C GLY A 101 39.27 61.66 -3.70
N GLU A 102 39.25 62.57 -4.69
CA GLU A 102 38.20 63.59 -4.86
C GLU A 102 36.79 63.02 -5.18
N HIS A 103 36.70 61.76 -5.62
CA HIS A 103 35.43 61.10 -5.96
C HIS A 103 35.13 59.89 -5.07
N ALA A 104 35.74 59.83 -3.89
CA ALA A 104 35.69 58.69 -2.98
C ALA A 104 34.26 58.21 -2.65
N PHE A 105 33.32 59.14 -2.42
CA PHE A 105 31.92 58.79 -2.12
C PHE A 105 31.22 58.15 -3.33
N THR A 106 31.34 58.76 -4.51
CA THR A 106 30.70 58.27 -5.74
C THR A 106 31.28 56.92 -6.17
N GLN A 107 32.60 56.76 -6.09
CA GLN A 107 33.27 55.49 -6.43
C GLN A 107 32.93 54.38 -5.43
N GLY A 108 32.85 54.69 -4.13
CA GLY A 108 32.43 53.71 -3.11
C GLY A 108 30.99 53.26 -3.28
N LEU A 109 30.07 54.18 -3.59
CA LEU A 109 28.67 53.86 -3.86
C LEU A 109 28.53 53.01 -5.13
N LEU A 110 29.25 53.35 -6.20
CA LEU A 110 29.29 52.54 -7.42
C LEU A 110 29.82 51.13 -7.14
N ALA A 111 30.93 51.00 -6.42
CA ALA A 111 31.49 49.70 -6.07
C ALA A 111 30.52 48.84 -5.25
N LEU A 112 29.82 49.43 -4.27
CA LEU A 112 28.80 48.75 -3.47
C LEU A 112 27.67 48.20 -4.35
N VAL A 113 27.09 49.05 -5.21
CA VAL A 113 25.99 48.65 -6.09
C VAL A 113 26.45 47.61 -7.10
N THR A 114 27.64 47.77 -7.69
CA THR A 114 28.21 46.81 -8.64
C THR A 114 28.38 45.43 -8.02
N VAL A 115 28.92 45.33 -6.79
CA VAL A 115 29.06 44.04 -6.09
C VAL A 115 27.70 43.39 -5.85
N LEU A 116 26.71 44.15 -5.38
CA LEU A 116 25.36 43.62 -5.12
C LEU A 116 24.67 43.14 -6.40
N VAL A 117 24.79 43.89 -7.50
CA VAL A 117 24.16 43.55 -8.79
C VAL A 117 24.78 42.30 -9.39
N ILE A 118 26.11 42.20 -9.42
CA ILE A 118 26.82 41.06 -10.00
C ILE A 118 26.59 39.79 -9.19
N ALA A 119 26.44 39.90 -7.87
CA ALA A 119 26.28 38.76 -7.00
C ALA A 119 24.88 38.12 -7.03
N CYS A 120 23.89 38.72 -7.70
CA CYS A 120 22.53 38.18 -7.74
C CYS A 120 22.48 36.81 -8.44
N PRO A 121 22.14 35.71 -7.73
CA PRO A 121 22.23 34.36 -8.28
C PRO A 121 20.97 33.96 -9.06
N CYS A 122 20.61 34.70 -10.10
CA CYS A 122 19.36 34.49 -10.86
C CYS A 122 19.21 33.06 -11.41
N ALA A 123 20.32 32.43 -11.81
CA ALA A 123 20.31 31.07 -12.36
C ALA A 123 20.06 29.98 -11.29
N LEU A 124 20.40 30.25 -10.03
CA LEU A 124 20.28 29.27 -8.94
C LEU A 124 18.81 28.91 -8.67
N GLY A 125 17.90 29.88 -8.82
CA GLY A 125 16.47 29.67 -8.61
C GLY A 125 15.79 28.79 -9.67
N LEU A 126 16.39 28.67 -10.87
CA LEU A 126 15.84 27.89 -11.99
C LEU A 126 16.51 26.53 -12.18
N ALA A 127 17.76 26.38 -11.71
CA ALA A 127 18.52 25.14 -11.91
C ALA A 127 17.78 23.89 -11.41
N THR A 128 17.24 23.94 -10.18
CA THR A 128 16.58 22.79 -9.57
C THR A 128 15.23 22.46 -10.24
N PRO A 129 14.28 23.40 -10.43
CA PRO A 129 13.04 23.10 -11.14
C PRO A 129 13.25 22.54 -12.54
N THR A 130 14.21 23.07 -13.30
CA THR A 130 14.52 22.58 -14.65
C THR A 130 15.06 21.14 -14.62
N ALA A 131 15.97 20.83 -13.69
CA ALA A 131 16.51 19.47 -13.54
C ALA A 131 15.41 18.47 -13.11
N ILE A 132 14.54 18.87 -12.18
CA ILE A 132 13.42 18.04 -11.73
C ILE A 132 12.44 17.78 -12.88
N MET A 133 12.03 18.82 -13.62
CA MET A 133 11.12 18.66 -14.76
C MET A 133 11.69 17.73 -15.83
N ALA A 134 12.98 17.88 -16.15
CA ALA A 134 13.66 16.97 -17.09
C ALA A 134 13.71 15.53 -16.55
N GLY A 135 14.00 15.34 -15.25
CA GLY A 135 14.02 14.03 -14.60
C GLY A 135 12.65 13.34 -14.57
N VAL A 136 11.58 14.08 -14.23
CA VAL A 136 10.20 13.59 -14.26
C VAL A 136 9.78 13.23 -15.69
N GLY A 137 10.10 14.08 -16.67
CA GLY A 137 9.86 13.79 -18.08
C GLY A 137 10.56 12.50 -18.53
N LYS A 138 11.83 12.31 -18.12
CA LYS A 138 12.57 11.10 -18.42
C LYS A 138 12.01 9.85 -17.74
N GLY A 139 11.53 9.99 -16.51
CA GLY A 139 10.83 8.92 -15.80
C GLY A 139 9.56 8.48 -16.55
N ALA A 140 8.75 9.45 -17.00
CA ALA A 140 7.53 9.18 -17.73
C ALA A 140 7.76 8.45 -19.06
N GLU A 141 8.82 8.79 -19.81
CA GLU A 141 9.24 8.04 -21.01
C GLU A 141 9.55 6.55 -20.73
N ASN A 142 9.91 6.22 -19.49
CA ASN A 142 10.21 4.85 -19.05
C ASN A 142 9.05 4.23 -18.26
N GLY A 143 7.85 4.83 -18.28
CA GLY A 143 6.68 4.34 -17.56
C GLY A 143 6.73 4.53 -16.04
N ILE A 144 7.61 5.40 -15.53
CA ILE A 144 7.75 5.71 -14.11
C ILE A 144 7.08 7.06 -13.84
N LEU A 145 5.95 7.03 -13.13
CA LEU A 145 5.21 8.24 -12.75
C LEU A 145 5.67 8.75 -11.38
N ILE A 146 6.34 9.90 -11.38
CA ILE A 146 6.84 10.57 -10.17
C ILE A 146 5.87 11.69 -9.82
N LYS A 147 5.23 11.60 -8.64
CA LYS A 147 4.19 12.55 -8.22
C LYS A 147 4.74 13.92 -7.79
N ASP A 148 5.93 13.95 -7.21
CA ASP A 148 6.54 15.16 -6.66
C ASP A 148 8.08 15.10 -6.72
N ALA A 149 8.70 16.27 -6.64
CA ALA A 149 10.15 16.43 -6.68
C ALA A 149 10.88 15.72 -5.52
N GLU A 150 10.25 15.71 -4.35
CA GLU A 150 10.83 15.14 -3.15
C GLU A 150 10.99 13.62 -3.27
N SER A 151 10.03 12.94 -3.89
CA SER A 151 10.09 11.51 -4.18
C SER A 151 11.30 11.16 -5.05
N LEU A 152 11.61 11.96 -6.07
CA LEU A 152 12.78 11.76 -6.93
C LEU A 152 14.10 11.94 -6.16
N GLU A 153 14.16 12.92 -5.27
CA GLU A 153 15.35 13.15 -4.43
C GLU A 153 15.53 12.07 -3.36
N ARG A 154 14.44 11.66 -2.72
CA ARG A 154 14.44 10.61 -1.70
C ARG A 154 14.81 9.27 -2.32
N ALA A 155 14.35 8.98 -3.54
CA ALA A 155 14.69 7.76 -4.27
C ALA A 155 16.22 7.54 -4.35
N ARG A 156 17.00 8.60 -4.57
CA ARG A 156 18.48 8.53 -4.57
C ARG A 156 19.08 8.07 -3.23
N LYS A 157 18.40 8.34 -2.12
CA LYS A 157 18.89 8.05 -0.76
C LYS A 157 18.38 6.72 -0.21
N ILE A 158 17.57 5.99 -0.98
CA ILE A 158 17.02 4.71 -0.54
C ILE A 158 18.16 3.69 -0.45
N THR A 159 18.28 3.06 0.72
CA THR A 159 19.24 1.97 0.98
C THR A 159 18.56 0.63 1.17
N ALA A 160 17.24 0.63 1.36
CA ALA A 160 16.44 -0.58 1.50
C ALA A 160 15.04 -0.40 0.89
N ILE A 161 14.54 -1.44 0.24
CA ILE A 161 13.19 -1.51 -0.31
C ILE A 161 12.48 -2.71 0.30
N VAL A 162 11.26 -2.49 0.78
CA VAL A 162 10.33 -3.54 1.18
C VAL A 162 9.30 -3.70 0.08
N LEU A 163 9.29 -4.86 -0.56
CA LEU A 163 8.37 -5.21 -1.63
C LEU A 163 7.21 -6.01 -1.05
N ASP A 164 6.00 -5.66 -1.46
CA ASP A 164 4.87 -6.57 -1.30
C ASP A 164 5.06 -7.78 -2.24
N LYS A 165 4.48 -8.93 -1.90
CA LYS A 165 4.52 -10.11 -2.77
C LYS A 165 3.53 -9.94 -3.92
N THR A 166 2.25 -9.82 -3.57
CA THR A 166 1.13 -9.94 -4.50
C THR A 166 1.06 -8.72 -5.42
N GLY A 167 1.07 -8.93 -6.74
CA GLY A 167 0.96 -7.85 -7.73
C GLY A 167 2.20 -6.96 -7.88
N THR A 168 3.18 -7.04 -6.95
CA THR A 168 4.48 -6.37 -7.06
C THR A 168 5.54 -7.34 -7.61
N ILE A 169 5.89 -8.39 -6.86
CA ILE A 169 6.81 -9.45 -7.30
C ILE A 169 6.09 -10.42 -8.24
N THR A 170 4.83 -10.72 -7.94
CA THR A 170 3.98 -11.61 -8.74
C THR A 170 3.07 -10.83 -9.69
N GLU A 171 2.43 -11.53 -10.63
CA GLU A 171 1.51 -10.94 -11.61
C GLU A 171 0.22 -10.40 -10.98
N GLY A 172 -0.11 -10.82 -9.75
CA GLY A 172 -1.35 -10.41 -9.07
C GLY A 172 -2.59 -11.12 -9.63
N LYS A 173 -2.38 -12.27 -10.29
CA LYS A 173 -3.42 -13.08 -10.92
C LYS A 173 -3.38 -14.49 -10.32
N PRO A 174 -3.95 -14.66 -9.11
CA PRO A 174 -3.97 -15.96 -8.46
C PRO A 174 -4.79 -16.97 -9.27
N GLU A 175 -4.27 -18.19 -9.38
CA GLU A 175 -4.94 -19.31 -10.04
C GLU A 175 -4.86 -20.55 -9.13
N VAL A 176 -5.96 -21.29 -9.04
CA VAL A 176 -5.97 -22.59 -8.37
C VAL A 176 -5.21 -23.59 -9.25
N VAL A 177 -4.14 -24.15 -8.71
CA VAL A 177 -3.26 -25.10 -9.42
C VAL A 177 -3.47 -26.54 -8.99
N ASP A 178 -3.98 -26.77 -7.79
CA ASP A 178 -4.27 -28.09 -7.26
C ASP A 178 -5.27 -27.97 -6.10
N ALA A 179 -6.03 -29.02 -5.82
CA ALA A 179 -6.97 -29.06 -4.73
C ALA A 179 -7.17 -30.50 -4.22
N LEU A 180 -7.54 -30.62 -2.96
CA LEU A 180 -7.85 -31.89 -2.30
C LEU A 180 -9.18 -31.77 -1.58
N GLY A 181 -10.08 -32.75 -1.75
CA GLY A 181 -11.35 -32.82 -1.03
C GLY A 181 -12.51 -32.01 -1.66
N LEU A 182 -12.35 -31.54 -2.90
CA LEU A 182 -13.41 -30.85 -3.65
C LEU A 182 -14.32 -31.80 -4.46
N ASP A 183 -14.12 -33.11 -4.38
CA ASP A 183 -14.95 -34.11 -5.05
C ASP A 183 -16.35 -34.25 -4.44
N ASP A 184 -16.50 -33.79 -3.18
CA ASP A 184 -17.77 -33.80 -2.44
C ASP A 184 -18.62 -32.57 -2.86
N PRO A 185 -19.79 -32.77 -3.51
CA PRO A 185 -20.63 -31.67 -3.98
C PRO A 185 -21.13 -30.75 -2.87
N GLU A 186 -21.30 -31.26 -1.65
CA GLU A 186 -21.71 -30.45 -0.51
C GLU A 186 -20.60 -29.46 -0.14
N VAL A 187 -19.37 -29.95 -0.07
CA VAL A 187 -18.17 -29.16 0.23
C VAL A 187 -17.92 -28.13 -0.87
N ALA A 188 -17.99 -28.53 -2.14
CA ALA A 188 -17.82 -27.64 -3.27
C ALA A 188 -18.91 -26.53 -3.31
N SER A 189 -20.17 -26.89 -3.06
CA SER A 189 -21.29 -25.94 -3.02
C SER A 189 -21.17 -24.94 -1.87
N ALA A 190 -20.82 -25.43 -0.67
CA ALA A 190 -20.64 -24.57 0.49
C ALA A 190 -19.46 -23.61 0.29
N LEU A 191 -18.32 -24.11 -0.22
CA LEU A 191 -17.17 -23.27 -0.52
C LEU A 191 -17.48 -22.21 -1.60
N LEU A 192 -18.19 -22.59 -2.67
CA LEU A 192 -18.61 -21.68 -3.73
C LEU A 192 -19.51 -20.55 -3.17
N ALA A 193 -20.49 -20.89 -2.34
CA ALA A 193 -21.41 -19.94 -1.73
C ALA A 193 -20.70 -18.94 -0.80
N ILE A 194 -19.68 -19.40 -0.07
CA ILE A 194 -18.91 -18.57 0.85
C ILE A 194 -17.94 -17.67 0.09
N GLU A 195 -17.13 -18.23 -0.81
CA GLU A 195 -16.10 -17.46 -1.53
C GLU A 195 -16.71 -16.50 -2.55
N SER A 196 -17.91 -16.78 -3.06
CA SER A 196 -18.67 -15.83 -3.90
C SER A 196 -19.14 -14.57 -3.14
N ARG A 197 -19.06 -14.57 -1.81
CA ARG A 197 -19.30 -13.40 -0.95
C ARG A 197 -18.01 -12.70 -0.51
N SER A 198 -16.85 -13.30 -0.77
CA SER A 198 -15.54 -12.77 -0.39
C SER A 198 -14.93 -11.94 -1.52
N GLU A 199 -14.41 -10.76 -1.22
CA GLU A 199 -13.73 -9.89 -2.20
C GLU A 199 -12.24 -10.16 -2.34
N HIS A 200 -11.71 -11.13 -1.59
CA HIS A 200 -10.29 -11.41 -1.63
C HIS A 200 -9.91 -11.95 -3.03
N PRO A 201 -8.81 -11.49 -3.67
CA PRO A 201 -8.41 -12.00 -4.99
C PRO A 201 -8.23 -13.53 -5.04
N LEU A 202 -7.85 -14.15 -3.92
CA LEU A 202 -7.78 -15.60 -3.78
C LEU A 202 -9.17 -16.27 -3.82
N ALA A 203 -10.20 -15.63 -3.27
CA ALA A 203 -11.58 -16.12 -3.32
C ALA A 203 -12.08 -16.16 -4.77
N GLU A 204 -11.81 -15.11 -5.55
CA GLU A 204 -12.17 -15.07 -6.97
C GLU A 204 -11.52 -16.22 -7.75
N ALA A 205 -10.26 -16.56 -7.45
CA ALA A 205 -9.57 -17.70 -8.05
C ALA A 205 -10.26 -19.04 -7.71
N VAL A 206 -10.69 -19.20 -6.46
CA VAL A 206 -11.42 -20.40 -6.01
C VAL A 206 -12.79 -20.50 -6.68
N VAL A 207 -13.56 -19.41 -6.72
CA VAL A 207 -14.87 -19.36 -7.39
C VAL A 207 -14.73 -19.74 -8.87
N ARG A 208 -13.76 -19.15 -9.57
CA ARG A 208 -13.49 -19.46 -10.99
C ARG A 208 -13.14 -20.94 -11.19
N HIS A 209 -12.34 -21.51 -10.30
CA HIS A 209 -11.99 -22.93 -10.35
C HIS A 209 -13.21 -23.83 -10.13
N LEU A 210 -14.02 -23.56 -9.10
CA LEU A 210 -15.21 -24.34 -8.77
C LEU A 210 -16.25 -24.31 -9.90
N LEU A 211 -16.48 -23.15 -10.52
CA LEU A 211 -17.39 -23.03 -11.67
C LEU A 211 -16.91 -23.82 -12.89
N ASN A 212 -15.58 -23.96 -13.07
CA ASN A 212 -15.01 -24.76 -14.16
C ASN A 212 -15.09 -26.27 -13.93
N LEU A 213 -15.23 -26.73 -12.68
CA LEU A 213 -15.35 -28.16 -12.36
C LEU A 213 -16.71 -28.75 -12.79
N GLN A 214 -17.69 -27.92 -13.18
CA GLN A 214 -19.03 -28.35 -13.61
C GLN A 214 -19.73 -29.33 -12.66
N LEU A 215 -19.40 -29.25 -11.36
CA LEU A 215 -20.05 -30.05 -10.34
C LEU A 215 -21.51 -29.63 -10.19
N PRO A 216 -22.42 -30.53 -9.76
CA PRO A 216 -23.79 -30.18 -9.41
C PRO A 216 -23.78 -29.35 -8.13
N THR A 217 -23.43 -28.07 -8.26
CA THR A 217 -23.43 -27.08 -7.18
C THR A 217 -24.66 -26.21 -7.26
N ASP A 218 -25.30 -25.96 -6.13
CA ASP A 218 -26.38 -24.98 -6.06
C ASP A 218 -25.80 -23.56 -6.10
N ALA A 219 -25.74 -22.96 -7.28
CA ALA A 219 -25.21 -21.61 -7.48
C ALA A 219 -26.04 -20.50 -6.81
N ASN A 220 -27.28 -20.80 -6.39
CA ASN A 220 -28.13 -19.87 -5.65
C ASN A 220 -28.00 -20.01 -4.14
N LEU A 221 -27.20 -20.97 -3.67
CA LEU A 221 -26.95 -21.17 -2.25
C LEU A 221 -26.26 -19.94 -1.67
N GLN A 222 -26.85 -19.37 -0.62
CA GLN A 222 -26.28 -18.22 0.06
C GLN A 222 -26.01 -18.52 1.54
N PRO A 223 -24.88 -18.05 2.08
CA PRO A 223 -24.62 -18.18 3.49
C PRO A 223 -25.62 -17.35 4.30
N SER A 224 -26.20 -17.98 5.32
CA SER A 224 -27.10 -17.35 6.30
C SER A 224 -26.39 -16.41 7.28
N SER A 225 -25.09 -16.61 7.48
CA SER A 225 -24.20 -15.71 8.21
C SER A 225 -22.83 -15.72 7.52
N PHE A 226 -22.15 -14.58 7.55
CA PHE A 226 -20.83 -14.38 6.97
C PHE A 226 -20.05 -13.42 7.84
N GLU A 227 -18.88 -13.84 8.30
CA GLU A 227 -17.96 -13.08 9.15
C GLU A 227 -16.57 -13.14 8.54
N SER A 228 -16.02 -11.96 8.20
CA SER A 228 -14.64 -11.84 7.72
C SER A 228 -13.70 -11.70 8.92
N LEU A 229 -12.74 -12.61 9.05
CA LEU A 229 -11.71 -12.63 10.08
C LEU A 229 -10.43 -12.03 9.48
N THR A 230 -10.24 -10.72 9.64
CA THR A 230 -9.13 -9.96 9.04
C THR A 230 -7.78 -10.64 9.25
N GLY A 231 -7.08 -10.91 8.14
CA GLY A 231 -5.76 -11.55 8.13
C GLY A 231 -5.76 -13.05 8.47
N LYS A 232 -6.93 -13.69 8.63
CA LYS A 232 -7.04 -15.13 8.97
C LYS A 232 -7.89 -15.92 7.98
N GLY A 233 -9.05 -15.39 7.58
CA GLY A 233 -10.00 -16.09 6.72
C GLY A 233 -11.44 -15.61 6.88
N VAL A 234 -12.40 -16.51 6.65
CA VAL A 234 -13.84 -16.27 6.67
C VAL A 234 -14.52 -17.38 7.46
N LYS A 235 -15.56 -17.04 8.22
CA LYS A 235 -16.47 -17.97 8.87
C LYS A 235 -17.88 -17.71 8.39
N ALA A 236 -18.61 -18.75 8.01
CA ALA A 236 -19.96 -18.62 7.47
C ALA A 236 -20.84 -19.81 7.81
N THR A 237 -22.16 -19.64 7.73
CA THR A 237 -23.11 -20.74 7.93
C THR A 237 -23.92 -20.99 6.66
N VAL A 238 -23.81 -22.20 6.11
CA VAL A 238 -24.48 -22.63 4.88
C VAL A 238 -25.29 -23.88 5.18
N ASN A 239 -26.57 -23.91 4.80
CA ASN A 239 -27.50 -25.02 5.10
C ASN A 239 -27.56 -25.42 6.59
N GLY A 240 -27.38 -24.45 7.50
CA GLY A 240 -27.38 -24.69 8.95
C GLY A 240 -26.05 -25.23 9.51
N SER A 241 -25.07 -25.54 8.66
CA SER A 241 -23.73 -25.97 9.06
C SER A 241 -22.76 -24.79 9.03
N THR A 242 -21.94 -24.66 10.08
CA THR A 242 -20.87 -23.65 10.11
C THR A 242 -19.63 -24.17 9.41
N TRP A 243 -19.10 -23.32 8.54
CA TRP A 243 -17.91 -23.56 7.75
C TRP A 243 -16.88 -22.47 8.00
N ILE A 244 -15.61 -22.85 7.90
CA ILE A 244 -14.47 -21.95 8.05
C ILE A 244 -13.58 -22.11 6.83
N VAL A 245 -13.22 -20.99 6.21
CA VAL A 245 -12.24 -20.89 5.12
C VAL A 245 -11.07 -20.06 5.64
N GLY A 246 -9.83 -20.48 5.44
CA GLY A 246 -8.69 -19.63 5.77
C GLY A 246 -7.36 -20.32 5.92
N SER A 247 -6.45 -19.65 6.63
CA SER A 247 -5.09 -20.15 6.84
C SER A 247 -5.05 -21.40 7.74
N PRO A 248 -4.01 -22.24 7.62
CA PRO A 248 -3.78 -23.37 8.53
C PRO A 248 -3.79 -22.98 10.02
N ARG A 249 -3.27 -21.78 10.33
CA ARG A 249 -3.28 -21.24 11.70
C ARG A 249 -4.69 -21.01 12.24
N LEU A 250 -5.61 -20.52 11.41
CA LEU A 250 -7.02 -20.32 11.81
C LEU A 250 -7.67 -21.66 12.19
N MET A 251 -7.32 -22.72 11.47
CA MET A 251 -7.87 -24.06 11.70
C MET A 251 -7.39 -24.62 13.04
N GLU A 252 -6.11 -24.44 13.35
CA GLU A 252 -5.53 -24.82 14.65
C GLU A 252 -6.13 -23.99 15.81
N GLU A 253 -6.28 -22.67 15.64
CA GLU A 253 -6.92 -21.79 16.64
C GLU A 253 -8.40 -22.13 16.88
N SER A 254 -9.08 -22.66 15.85
CA SER A 254 -10.49 -23.09 15.94
C SER A 254 -10.66 -24.51 16.47
N GLY A 255 -9.57 -25.22 16.79
CA GLY A 255 -9.62 -26.60 17.28
C GLY A 255 -10.06 -27.64 16.24
N ILE A 256 -9.97 -27.29 14.95
CA ILE A 256 -10.38 -28.17 13.85
C ILE A 256 -9.36 -29.31 13.69
N ARG A 257 -9.85 -30.54 13.53
CA ARG A 257 -9.00 -31.71 13.27
C ARG A 257 -8.45 -31.68 11.85
N ILE A 258 -7.15 -31.94 11.73
CA ILE A 258 -6.45 -31.88 10.46
C ILE A 258 -5.84 -33.25 10.20
N ASP A 259 -6.38 -33.96 9.22
CA ASP A 259 -5.89 -35.27 8.84
C ASP A 259 -4.49 -35.17 8.22
N ARG A 260 -3.70 -36.24 8.38
CA ARG A 260 -2.30 -36.29 7.94
C ARG A 260 -2.15 -36.04 6.43
N SER A 261 -3.10 -36.50 5.62
CA SER A 261 -3.13 -36.29 4.18
C SER A 261 -3.13 -34.81 3.80
N PHE A 262 -3.94 -33.99 4.47
CA PHE A 262 -3.99 -32.54 4.24
C PHE A 262 -2.67 -31.86 4.64
N ARG A 263 -2.06 -32.26 5.76
CA ARG A 263 -0.75 -31.70 6.19
C ARG A 263 0.38 -32.05 5.22
N ASP A 264 0.44 -33.29 4.74
CA ASP A 264 1.47 -33.72 3.79
C ASP A 264 1.33 -33.00 2.44
N LYS A 265 0.08 -32.77 1.99
CA LYS A 265 -0.22 -32.03 0.77
C LYS A 265 0.08 -30.53 0.91
N GLU A 266 -0.30 -29.92 2.03
CA GLU A 266 0.05 -28.53 2.39
C GLU A 266 1.56 -28.30 2.32
N ARG A 267 2.36 -29.18 2.94
CA ARG A 267 3.83 -29.05 2.93
C ARG A 267 4.37 -29.04 1.49
N THR A 268 3.91 -29.97 0.67
CA THR A 268 4.34 -30.10 -0.74
C THR A 268 4.02 -28.83 -1.54
N TRP A 269 2.82 -28.28 -1.36
CA TRP A 269 2.41 -27.05 -2.04
C TRP A 269 3.16 -25.81 -1.54
N GLN A 270 3.41 -25.69 -0.25
CA GLN A 270 4.20 -24.58 0.30
C GLN A 270 5.65 -24.60 -0.18
N GLU A 271 6.26 -25.79 -0.29
CA GLU A 271 7.61 -25.97 -0.85
C GLU A 271 7.66 -25.56 -2.33
N ALA A 272 6.55 -25.75 -3.06
CA ALA A 272 6.37 -25.27 -4.43
C ALA A 272 5.99 -23.77 -4.53
N ALA A 273 6.09 -23.00 -3.43
CA ALA A 273 5.72 -21.58 -3.38
C ALA A 273 4.23 -21.29 -3.65
N HIS A 274 3.33 -22.23 -3.37
CA HIS A 274 1.89 -22.00 -3.45
C HIS A 274 1.33 -21.48 -2.11
N THR A 275 0.35 -20.59 -2.19
CA THR A 275 -0.49 -20.20 -1.07
C THR A 275 -1.54 -21.30 -0.84
N VAL A 276 -1.70 -21.76 0.40
CA VAL A 276 -2.64 -22.85 0.73
C VAL A 276 -3.78 -22.30 1.58
N ILE A 277 -5.02 -22.52 1.12
CA ILE A 277 -6.25 -22.19 1.84
C ILE A 277 -6.91 -23.50 2.25
N TRP A 278 -7.37 -23.58 3.50
CA TRP A 278 -8.12 -24.71 4.00
C TRP A 278 -9.59 -24.36 4.15
N PHE A 279 -10.42 -25.37 3.96
CA PHE A 279 -11.85 -25.31 4.15
C PHE A 279 -12.28 -26.44 5.08
N ALA A 280 -13.03 -26.08 6.12
CA ALA A 280 -13.37 -26.99 7.20
C ALA A 280 -14.81 -26.82 7.67
N ASP A 281 -15.39 -27.91 8.14
CA ASP A 281 -16.57 -27.87 8.99
C ASP A 281 -16.16 -27.61 10.45
N GLN A 282 -17.10 -27.74 11.39
CA GLN A 282 -16.84 -27.52 12.82
C GLN A 282 -15.88 -28.56 13.44
N GLU A 283 -15.69 -29.72 12.81
CA GLU A 283 -14.93 -30.83 13.37
C GLU A 283 -13.59 -31.04 12.68
N ARG A 284 -13.54 -30.95 11.34
CA ARG A 284 -12.37 -31.33 10.55
C ARG A 284 -12.22 -30.56 9.24
N VAL A 285 -11.00 -30.55 8.71
CA VAL A 285 -10.71 -30.06 7.36
C VAL A 285 -11.38 -30.97 6.32
N ARG A 286 -12.11 -30.34 5.39
CA ARG A 286 -12.85 -31.02 4.32
C ARG A 286 -12.21 -30.79 2.96
N ALA A 287 -11.60 -29.64 2.74
CA ALA A 287 -10.81 -29.40 1.53
C ALA A 287 -9.58 -28.52 1.80
N ALA A 288 -8.60 -28.63 0.92
CA ALA A 288 -7.46 -27.74 0.85
C ALA A 288 -7.18 -27.36 -0.60
N ILE A 289 -6.94 -26.08 -0.85
CA ILE A 289 -6.75 -25.51 -2.18
C ILE A 289 -5.36 -24.88 -2.25
N ALA A 290 -4.61 -25.22 -3.29
CA ALA A 290 -3.34 -24.57 -3.63
C ALA A 290 -3.56 -23.52 -4.70
N ILE A 291 -3.13 -22.30 -4.39
CA ILE A 291 -3.24 -21.14 -5.25
C ILE A 291 -1.84 -20.65 -5.55
N ALA A 292 -1.52 -20.54 -6.83
CA ALA A 292 -0.26 -19.96 -7.29
C ALA A 292 -0.51 -18.58 -7.88
N ASP A 293 0.42 -17.66 -7.63
CA ASP A 293 0.50 -16.40 -8.35
C ASP A 293 1.89 -16.34 -8.97
N ARG A 294 1.94 -16.25 -10.30
CA ARG A 294 3.19 -16.39 -11.04
C ARG A 294 4.11 -15.22 -10.74
N ILE A 295 5.39 -15.50 -10.52
CA ILE A 295 6.41 -14.44 -10.39
C ILE A 295 6.54 -13.74 -11.75
N LYS A 296 6.56 -12.39 -11.75
CA LYS A 296 6.73 -11.63 -12.98
C LYS A 296 8.06 -12.03 -13.64
N PRO A 297 8.12 -12.20 -14.97
CA PRO A 297 9.37 -12.53 -15.66
C PRO A 297 10.51 -11.53 -15.37
N SER A 298 10.17 -10.26 -15.16
CA SER A 298 11.13 -9.19 -14.88
C SER A 298 11.54 -9.07 -13.40
N ALA A 299 10.83 -9.71 -12.46
CA ALA A 299 11.06 -9.51 -11.03
C ALA A 299 12.47 -9.93 -10.61
N LYS A 300 12.96 -11.07 -11.11
CA LYS A 300 14.28 -11.61 -10.79
C LYS A 300 15.40 -10.66 -11.21
N GLU A 301 15.34 -10.16 -12.45
CA GLU A 301 16.33 -9.23 -12.98
C GLU A 301 16.27 -7.88 -12.25
N ALA A 302 15.07 -7.37 -11.97
CA ALA A 302 14.90 -6.12 -11.24
C ALA A 302 15.47 -6.19 -9.82
N ILE A 303 15.21 -7.27 -9.08
CA ILE A 303 15.74 -7.49 -7.73
C ILE A 303 17.25 -7.66 -7.75
N ALA A 304 17.81 -8.35 -8.76
CA ALA A 304 19.25 -8.49 -8.92
C ALA A 304 19.92 -7.12 -9.10
N ARG A 305 19.40 -6.29 -10.02
CA ARG A 305 19.93 -4.92 -10.25
C ARG A 305 19.88 -4.05 -8.98
N LEU A 306 18.78 -4.09 -8.23
CA LEU A 306 18.67 -3.34 -6.97
C LEU A 306 19.74 -3.78 -5.95
N LYS A 307 19.99 -5.08 -5.84
CA LYS A 307 21.03 -5.61 -4.95
C LYS A 307 22.43 -5.22 -5.42
N ASP A 308 22.68 -5.23 -6.73
CA ASP A 308 23.95 -4.80 -7.33
C ASP A 308 24.23 -3.30 -7.10
N GLU A 309 23.17 -2.48 -7.06
CA GLU A 309 23.22 -1.06 -6.68
C GLU A 309 23.41 -0.84 -5.16
N GLY A 310 23.48 -1.90 -4.36
CA GLY A 310 23.67 -1.83 -2.91
C GLY A 310 22.38 -1.58 -2.12
N VAL A 311 21.21 -1.73 -2.74
CA VAL A 311 19.91 -1.59 -2.08
C VAL A 311 19.50 -2.94 -1.47
N ALA A 312 19.27 -2.96 -0.16
CA ALA A 312 18.75 -4.15 0.52
C ALA A 312 17.28 -4.39 0.13
N VAL A 313 16.96 -5.60 -0.34
CA VAL A 313 15.60 -5.95 -0.77
C VAL A 313 14.97 -6.91 0.23
N TYR A 314 13.83 -6.53 0.79
CA TYR A 314 13.02 -7.33 1.69
C TYR A 314 11.66 -7.61 1.07
N MET A 315 11.09 -8.78 1.35
CA MET A 315 9.72 -9.10 0.97
C MET A 315 8.84 -9.09 2.21
N GLN A 316 7.69 -8.42 2.15
CA GLN A 316 6.64 -8.44 3.16
C GLN A 316 5.39 -9.09 2.57
N THR A 317 4.83 -10.08 3.26
CA THR A 317 3.66 -10.81 2.79
C THR A 317 2.87 -11.40 3.97
N GLY A 318 1.56 -11.57 3.78
CA GLY A 318 0.68 -12.28 4.71
C GLY A 318 0.71 -13.80 4.56
N ASP A 319 1.45 -14.33 3.60
CA ASP A 319 1.57 -15.75 3.34
C ASP A 319 2.27 -16.53 4.47
N ALA A 320 2.08 -17.85 4.45
CA ALA A 320 2.83 -18.75 5.32
C ALA A 320 4.35 -18.61 5.09
N ARG A 321 5.12 -18.72 6.19
CA ARG A 321 6.58 -18.55 6.18
C ARG A 321 7.28 -19.42 5.13
N ARG A 322 6.83 -20.66 4.94
CA ARG A 322 7.43 -21.58 3.95
C ARG A 322 7.21 -21.10 2.51
N THR A 323 5.99 -20.70 2.17
CA THR A 323 5.66 -20.12 0.86
C THR A 323 6.51 -18.87 0.60
N ALA A 324 6.59 -17.97 1.58
CA ALA A 324 7.42 -16.77 1.48
C ALA A 324 8.91 -17.11 1.28
N GLN A 325 9.45 -18.11 1.99
CA GLN A 325 10.83 -18.55 1.80
C GLN A 325 11.07 -19.16 0.42
N ALA A 326 10.12 -19.96 -0.08
CA ALA A 326 10.21 -20.56 -1.40
C ALA A 326 10.21 -19.48 -2.51
N VAL A 327 9.34 -18.48 -2.42
CA VAL A 327 9.36 -17.31 -3.34
C VAL A 327 10.68 -16.55 -3.25
N ALA A 328 11.18 -16.30 -2.03
CA ALA A 328 12.42 -15.55 -1.83
C ALA A 328 13.69 -16.28 -2.34
N GLN A 329 13.64 -17.60 -2.50
CA GLN A 329 14.74 -18.41 -3.04
C GLN A 329 14.77 -18.45 -4.57
N GLN A 330 13.66 -18.16 -5.25
CA GLN A 330 13.54 -18.17 -6.71
C GLN A 330 14.18 -16.94 -7.36
#